data_AF-A0A2H0QIG2-F1
#
_entry.id   AF-A0A2H0QIG2-F1
#
_cell.length_a   1.000
_cell.length_b   1.000
_cell.length_c   1.000
_cell.angle_alpha   90.00
_cell.angle_beta   90.00
_cell.angle_gamma   90.00
#
_symmetry.space_group_name_H-M   'P 1'
#
loop_
_entity.id
_entity.type
_entity.pdbx_description
1 polymer ?
#
loop_
_entity_poly.entity_id
_entity_poly.type
_entity_poly.pdbx_seq_one_letter_code
_entity_poly.pdbx_strand_id
1 'polypeptide(L)' 'MFEQQCSSCHGVNGKGGREFGAPNLADEIWFYGNNKADITSQINNPKHGIMPSWSNRLDDDTIRQLTIYVHSLGGGE' A
#
# COMPACT_ATOMS: atom_id res chain seq x y z
N MET A 1 22.67 -2.68 -2.26
CA MET A 1 21.63 -2.84 -3.32
C MET A 1 20.31 -2.21 -2.88
N PHE A 2 19.70 -2.64 -1.76
CA PHE A 2 18.47 -2.03 -1.24
C PHE A 2 18.58 -0.52 -1.00
N GLU A 3 19.62 -0.08 -0.29
CA GLU A 3 19.84 1.32 0.05
C GLU A 3 20.01 2.27 -1.14
N GLN A 4 20.38 1.75 -2.32
CA GLN A 4 20.59 2.57 -3.52
C GLN A 4 19.39 2.60 -4.45
N GLN A 5 18.51 1.60 -4.38
CA GLN A 5 17.44 1.38 -5.38
C GLN A 5 16.03 1.35 -4.77
N CYS A 6 15.90 1.09 -3.47
CA CYS A 6 14.61 0.83 -2.82
C CYS A 6 14.32 1.80 -1.66
N SER A 7 15.35 2.21 -0.91
CA SER A 7 15.16 3.03 0.30
C SER A 7 14.63 4.43 0.03
N SER A 8 14.75 4.96 -1.20
CA SER A 8 14.18 6.25 -1.59
C SER A 8 12.66 6.28 -1.46
N CYS A 9 11.99 5.14 -1.65
CA CYS A 9 10.53 5.02 -1.50
C CYS A 9 10.15 4.24 -0.23
N HIS A 10 10.90 3.19 0.11
CA HIS A 10 10.57 2.31 1.24
C HIS A 10 11.27 2.69 2.55
N GLY A 11 12.05 3.78 2.56
CA GLY A 11 12.87 4.19 3.69
C GLY A 11 14.10 3.31 3.92
N VAL A 12 15.07 3.83 4.67
CA VAL A 12 16.34 3.13 4.97
C VAL A 12 16.13 1.81 5.72
N ASN A 13 15.08 1.74 6.53
CA ASN A 13 14.73 0.55 7.31
C ASN A 13 13.63 -0.30 6.65
N GLY A 14 13.25 0.00 5.40
CA GLY A 14 12.19 -0.72 4.68
C GLY A 14 10.79 -0.53 5.24
N LYS A 15 10.55 0.50 6.06
CA LYS A 15 9.26 0.77 6.73
C LYS A 15 8.19 1.40 5.84
N GLY A 16 8.49 1.65 4.57
CA GLY A 16 7.58 2.30 3.63
C GLY A 16 7.70 3.82 3.65
N GLY A 17 6.92 4.46 2.78
CA GLY A 17 6.88 5.91 2.58
C GLY A 17 5.48 6.34 2.15
N ARG A 18 4.77 7.06 3.03
CA ARG A 18 3.36 7.42 2.87
C ARG A 18 3.14 8.34 1.67
N GLU A 19 4.11 9.21 1.40
CA GLU A 19 4.12 10.14 0.28
C GLU A 19 4.09 9.44 -1.09
N PHE A 20 4.63 8.23 -1.18
CA PHE A 20 4.62 7.41 -2.39
C PHE A 20 3.57 6.29 -2.35
N GLY A 21 2.88 6.10 -1.21
CA GLY A 21 2.08 4.90 -0.96
C GLY A 21 2.92 3.62 -0.93
N ALA A 22 4.23 3.74 -0.65
CA ALA A 22 5.14 2.61 -0.64
C ALA A 22 4.91 1.75 0.62
N PRO A 23 4.61 0.46 0.47
CA PRO A 23 4.32 -0.41 1.61
C PRO A 23 5.56 -0.65 2.48
N ASN A 24 5.30 -1.02 3.73
CA ASN A 24 6.31 -1.56 4.63
C ASN A 24 6.75 -2.94 4.13
N LEU A 25 8.05 -3.12 3.92
CA LEU A 25 8.68 -4.38 3.49
C LEU A 25 9.29 -5.16 4.66
N ALA A 26 9.30 -4.57 5.86
CA ALA A 26 9.87 -5.15 7.07
C ALA A 26 8.84 -5.86 7.96
N ASP A 27 7.56 -5.88 7.57
CA ASP A 27 6.50 -6.62 8.26
C ASP A 27 6.03 -7.87 7.49
N GLU A 28 5.04 -8.56 8.04
CA GLU A 28 4.49 -9.80 7.48
C GLU A 28 3.24 -9.58 6.62
N ILE A 29 2.88 -8.34 6.27
CA ILE A 29 1.65 -8.02 5.54
C ILE A 29 1.97 -7.71 4.07
N TRP A 30 1.56 -8.59 3.17
CA TRP A 30 1.92 -8.51 1.74
C TRP A 30 0.69 -8.60 0.83
N PHE A 31 0.50 -7.62 -0.06
CA PHE A 31 -0.60 -7.64 -1.03
C PHE A 31 -0.43 -8.67 -2.15
N TYR A 32 0.81 -8.99 -2.52
CA TYR A 32 1.12 -9.77 -3.72
C TYR A 32 1.94 -11.04 -3.44
N GLY A 33 1.95 -11.51 -2.18
CA GLY A 33 2.72 -12.66 -1.74
C GLY A 33 4.09 -12.29 -1.17
N ASN A 34 4.60 -13.13 -0.26
CA ASN A 34 5.81 -12.88 0.54
C ASN A 34 6.93 -13.90 0.29
N ASN A 35 6.75 -14.83 -0.66
CA ASN A 35 7.82 -15.75 -1.02
C ASN A 35 8.79 -15.09 -2.03
N LYS A 36 9.98 -15.67 -2.18
CA LYS A 36 11.03 -15.13 -3.06
C LYS A 36 10.58 -14.97 -4.52
N ALA A 37 9.77 -15.91 -5.03
CA ALA A 37 9.30 -15.86 -6.41
C ALA A 37 8.33 -14.69 -6.62
N ASP A 38 7.41 -14.48 -5.67
CA ASP A 38 6.46 -13.38 -5.69
C ASP A 38 7.16 -12.02 -5.61
N ILE A 39 8.11 -11.88 -4.68
CA ILE A 39 8.89 -10.64 -4.51
C ILE A 39 9.70 -10.35 -5.78
N THR A 40 10.37 -11.36 -6.34
CA THR A 40 11.15 -11.20 -7.59
C THR A 40 10.24 -10.82 -8.76
N SER A 41 9.05 -11.40 -8.84
CA SER A 41 8.04 -11.06 -9.84
C SER A 41 7.60 -9.61 -9.71
N GLN A 42 7.30 -9.14 -8.48
CA GLN A 42 6.89 -7.77 -8.25
C GLN A 42 7.99 -6.74 -8.55
N ILE A 43 9.26 -7.07 -8.34
CA ILE A 43 10.38 -6.18 -8.69
C ILE A 43 10.55 -6.09 -10.21
N ASN A 44 10.45 -7.21 -10.93
CA ASN A 44 10.74 -7.24 -12.36
C ASN A 44 9.54 -6.87 -13.25
N ASN A 45 8.32 -7.20 -12.81
CA ASN A 45 7.08 -6.96 -13.53
C ASN A 45 5.96 -6.62 -12.52
N PRO A 46 5.96 -5.37 -12.00
CA PRO A 46 5.10 -4.98 -10.90
C PRO A 46 3.62 -5.02 -11.26
N LYS A 47 2.80 -5.45 -10.29
CA LYS A 47 1.35 -5.21 -10.30
C LYS A 47 1.07 -3.95 -9.50
N HIS A 48 0.49 -2.95 -10.15
CA HIS A 48 0.12 -1.71 -9.48
C HIS A 48 -1.33 -1.77 -9.02
N GLY A 49 -1.53 -1.69 -7.71
CA GLY A 49 -2.86 -1.56 -7.11
C GLY A 49 -3.47 -0.21 -7.47
N ILE A 50 -4.73 -0.22 -7.87
CA ILE A 50 -5.52 0.99 -8.11
C ILE A 50 -6.68 0.94 -7.13
N MET A 51 -6.80 1.97 -6.29
CA MET A 51 -8.01 2.23 -5.51
C MET A 51 -8.88 3.22 -6.31
N PRO A 52 -9.97 2.78 -6.96
CA PRO A 52 -10.79 3.67 -7.77
C PRO A 52 -11.50 4.73 -6.91
N SER A 53 -11.77 5.89 -7.49
CA SER A 53 -12.62 6.89 -6.83
C SER A 53 -14.06 6.37 -6.69
N TRP A 54 -14.66 6.62 -5.53
CA TRP A 54 -16.07 6.35 -5.25
C TRP A 54 -16.99 7.55 -5.49
N SER A 55 -16.46 8.75 -5.76
CA SER A 55 -17.22 10.01 -5.85
C SER A 55 -18.36 10.01 -6.87
N ASN A 56 -18.26 9.20 -7.93
CA ASN A 56 -19.27 9.13 -8.99
C ASN A 56 -20.18 7.90 -8.84
N ARG A 57 -20.03 7.15 -7.75
CA ARG A 57 -20.72 5.87 -7.50
C ARG A 57 -21.53 5.88 -6.22
N LEU A 58 -21.11 6.68 -5.24
CA LEU A 58 -21.73 6.83 -3.93
C LEU A 58 -21.89 8.32 -3.63
N ASP A 59 -22.92 8.65 -2.86
CA ASP A 59 -23.09 10.01 -2.33
C ASP A 59 -22.06 10.31 -1.22
N ASP A 60 -21.86 11.61 -0.97
CA ASP A 60 -20.88 12.10 0.00
C ASP A 60 -21.11 11.59 1.43
N ASP A 61 -22.37 11.44 1.85
CA ASP A 61 -22.70 11.01 3.22
C ASP A 61 -22.36 9.53 3.40
N THR A 62 -22.68 8.70 2.40
CA THR A 62 -22.26 7.30 2.35
C THR A 62 -20.73 7.17 2.36
N ILE A 63 -20.01 7.99 1.60
CA ILE A 63 -18.53 7.99 1.59
C ILE A 63 -17.98 8.35 2.97
N ARG A 64 -18.54 9.35 3.66
CA ARG A 64 -18.15 9.72 5.03
C ARG A 64 -18.39 8.59 6.02
N GLN A 65 -19.56 7.94 5.97
CA GLN A 65 -19.87 6.81 6.83
C GLN A 65 -18.93 5.63 6.61
N LEU A 66 -18.64 5.28 5.34
CA LEU A 66 -17.67 4.23 5.02
C LEU A 66 -16.26 4.57 5.49
N THR A 67 -15.86 5.84 5.40
CA THR A 67 -14.57 6.31 5.91
C THR A 67 -14.46 6.07 7.42
N ILE A 68 -15.50 6.45 8.19
CA ILE A 68 -15.55 6.20 9.65
C ILE A 68 -15.51 4.69 9.94
N TYR A 69 -16.26 3.90 9.18
CA TYR A 69 -16.30 2.45 9.35
C TYR A 69 -14.93 1.81 9.13
N VAL A 70 -14.26 2.11 8.01
CA VAL A 70 -12.92 1.59 7.71
C VAL A 70 -11.90 2.04 8.76
N HIS A 71 -11.98 3.29 9.22
CA HIS A 71 -11.15 3.81 10.31
C HIS A 71 -11.35 3.03 11.62
N SER A 72 -12.60 2.69 11.97
CA SER A 72 -12.89 1.88 13.15
C SER A 72 -12.32 0.46 13.11
N LEU A 73 -12.04 -0.07 11.90
CA LEU A 73 -11.39 -1.37 11.70
C LEU A 73 -9.85 -1.29 11.80
N GLY A 74 -9.29 -0.11 12.12
CA GLY A 74 -7.86 0.17 12.08
C GLY A 74 -7.38 0.67 10.72
N GLY A 75 -8.29 0.97 9.80
CA GLY A 75 -8.00 1.51 8.47
C GLY A 75 -8.01 3.04 8.45
N GLY A 76 -6.90 3.66 8.80
CA GLY A 76 -6.74 5.10 8.78
C GLY A 76 -5.95 5.52 10.01
N GLU A 77 -4.82 6.16 9.79
CA GLU A 77 -4.01 6.77 10.84
C GLU A 77 -4.72 8.00 11.42
#